data_AF-E6QVI9-F1
#
_entry.id   AF-E6QVI9-F1
#
_cell.length_a   1.000
_cell.length_b   1.000
_cell.length_c   1.000
_cell.angle_alpha   90.00
_cell.angle_beta   90.00
_cell.angle_gamma   90.00
#
_symmetry.space_group_name_H-M   'P 1'
#
loop_
_entity.id
_entity.type
_entity.pdbx_description
1 polymer ?
#
loop_
_entity_poly.entity_id
_entity_poly.type
_entity_poly.pdbx_seq_one_letter_code
_entity_poly.pdbx_strand_id
1 'polypeptide(L)'
;MPEPKNTEIVQLNLATEQRNAGRDYHEYFVPGSIKLVLATWSKEKLDAQALDNEVMFRYRFGFEPSKTVRQQLLEIRKQYDFTDRQICWLRRSGQLFIAPHEAKLKPSRLMPLIGWSQATLLGLMCAGMVLQIKLSTAPAWKQGLAEIVVAGLGFGVFWILNALYIEPWRTLKRSGALSSTARKG
;
A
#
# COMPACT_ATOMS: atom_id res chain seq x y z
N MET A 1 -44.05 -1.67 -32.43
CA MET A 1 -43.56 -0.87 -31.29
C MET A 1 -42.90 -1.83 -30.30
N PRO A 2 -41.63 -1.67 -29.93
CA PRO A 2 -41.01 -2.49 -28.90
C PRO A 2 -41.36 -1.95 -27.50
N GLU A 3 -41.72 -2.85 -26.57
CA GLU A 3 -42.02 -2.51 -25.18
C GLU A 3 -40.76 -2.06 -24.39
N PRO A 4 -40.89 -1.11 -23.45
CA PRO A 4 -39.78 -0.69 -22.61
C PRO A 4 -39.42 -1.76 -21.57
N LYS A 5 -38.13 -2.12 -21.52
CA LYS A 5 -37.54 -3.05 -20.57
C LYS A 5 -37.73 -2.54 -19.13
N ASN A 6 -38.44 -3.30 -18.32
CA ASN A 6 -38.63 -3.03 -16.89
C ASN A 6 -37.27 -3.14 -16.17
N THR A 7 -36.62 -2.01 -15.89
CA THR A 7 -35.51 -1.94 -14.94
C THR A 7 -36.09 -2.15 -13.54
N GLU A 8 -35.92 -3.34 -12.98
CA GLU A 8 -36.34 -3.65 -11.62
C GLU A 8 -35.68 -2.68 -10.63
N ILE A 9 -36.48 -1.76 -10.08
CA ILE A 9 -36.07 -0.88 -8.99
C ILE A 9 -36.22 -1.70 -7.71
N VAL A 10 -35.09 -2.13 -7.14
CA VAL A 10 -35.06 -2.85 -5.86
C VAL A 10 -35.02 -1.82 -4.73
N GLN A 11 -36.08 -1.78 -3.92
CA GLN A 11 -36.18 -0.93 -2.73
C GLN A 11 -35.95 -1.78 -1.47
N LEU A 12 -34.83 -1.56 -0.78
CA LEU A 12 -34.45 -2.26 0.45
C LEU A 12 -34.78 -1.40 1.66
N ASN A 13 -35.71 -1.86 2.50
CA ASN A 13 -36.05 -1.20 3.76
C ASN A 13 -35.23 -1.83 4.90
N LEU A 14 -34.33 -1.05 5.50
CA LEU A 14 -33.54 -1.43 6.67
C LEU A 14 -34.14 -0.81 7.92
N ALA A 15 -34.69 -1.65 8.79
CA ALA A 15 -35.60 -1.27 9.88
C ALA A 15 -35.02 -0.29 10.93
N THR A 16 -33.69 -0.15 11.03
CA THR A 16 -33.05 0.71 12.04
C THR A 16 -32.81 2.15 11.59
N GLU A 17 -32.92 2.46 10.29
CA GLU A 17 -32.60 3.80 9.74
C GLU A 17 -33.78 4.44 8.99
N GLN A 18 -35.00 3.99 9.25
CA GLN A 18 -36.20 4.49 8.59
C GLN A 18 -36.85 5.60 9.43
N ARG A 19 -36.61 6.86 9.09
CA ARG A 19 -37.45 7.99 9.55
C ARG A 19 -38.43 8.36 8.44
N ASN A 20 -39.71 8.11 8.72
CA ASN A 20 -40.83 8.49 7.88
C ASN A 20 -41.30 9.90 8.29
N ALA A 21 -41.02 10.92 7.48
CA ALA A 21 -41.85 12.13 7.31
C ALA A 21 -41.21 13.13 6.33
N GLY A 22 -41.89 13.38 5.20
CA GLY A 22 -41.84 14.68 4.52
C GLY A 22 -40.65 14.97 3.60
N ARG A 23 -40.54 14.26 2.46
CA ARG A 23 -39.77 14.68 1.25
C ARG A 23 -38.25 14.88 1.40
N ASP A 24 -37.68 14.78 2.60
CA ASP A 24 -36.24 14.73 2.80
C ASP A 24 -35.75 13.28 2.65
N TYR A 25 -35.57 12.86 1.40
CA TYR A 25 -34.82 11.64 1.14
C TYR A 25 -33.33 11.94 1.32
N HIS A 26 -32.71 11.36 2.33
CA HIS A 26 -31.27 11.16 2.29
C HIS A 26 -31.01 10.09 1.24
N GLU A 27 -30.53 10.49 0.07
CA GLU A 27 -29.95 9.57 -0.91
C GLU A 27 -28.71 8.94 -0.28
N TYR A 28 -28.92 7.83 0.43
CA TYR A 28 -27.82 6.99 0.86
C TYR A 28 -27.31 6.27 -0.38
N PHE A 29 -26.19 6.76 -0.88
CA PHE A 29 -25.42 6.04 -1.87
C PHE A 29 -24.90 4.75 -1.21
N VAL A 30 -25.67 3.67 -1.36
CA VAL A 30 -25.24 2.32 -0.99
C VAL A 30 -24.28 1.89 -2.09
N PRO A 31 -22.96 1.91 -1.85
CA PRO A 31 -22.02 1.75 -2.94
C PRO A 31 -22.10 0.30 -3.41
N GLY A 32 -22.53 0.08 -4.65
CA GLY A 32 -22.60 -1.27 -5.25
C GLY A 32 -21.24 -1.95 -5.41
N SER A 33 -20.13 -1.26 -5.09
CA SER A 33 -18.79 -1.83 -5.08
C SER A 33 -17.97 -1.36 -3.87
N ILE A 34 -17.16 -2.27 -3.32
CA ILE A 34 -16.26 -1.97 -2.19
C ILE A 34 -15.26 -0.86 -2.51
N LYS A 35 -14.87 -0.69 -3.78
CA LYS A 35 -13.99 0.39 -4.22
C LYS A 35 -14.62 1.77 -4.01
N LEU A 36 -15.92 1.84 -4.26
CA LEU A 36 -16.71 3.05 -4.12
C LEU A 36 -16.94 3.36 -2.63
N VAL A 37 -17.14 2.34 -1.79
CA VAL A 37 -17.11 2.47 -0.32
C VAL A 37 -15.78 3.09 0.15
N LEU A 38 -14.65 2.53 -0.28
CA LEU A 38 -13.32 3.00 0.10
C LEU A 38 -13.01 4.43 -0.39
N ALA A 39 -13.62 4.85 -1.51
CA ALA A 39 -13.43 6.18 -2.08
C ALA A 39 -14.35 7.25 -1.46
N THR A 40 -15.51 6.87 -0.94
CA THR A 40 -16.57 7.82 -0.52
C THR A 40 -16.72 7.94 0.99
N TRP A 41 -16.47 6.88 1.74
CA TRP A 41 -16.64 6.92 3.20
C TRP A 41 -15.50 7.68 3.88
N SER A 42 -15.83 8.35 4.98
CA SER A 42 -14.83 9.00 5.82
C SER A 42 -13.88 7.97 6.43
N LYS A 43 -12.66 8.40 6.78
CA LYS A 43 -11.66 7.51 7.38
C LYS A 43 -12.14 6.90 8.69
N GLU A 44 -12.91 7.64 9.48
CA GLU A 44 -13.45 7.22 10.77
C GLU A 44 -14.50 6.12 10.58
N LYS A 45 -15.38 6.27 9.58
CA LYS A 45 -16.36 5.26 9.21
C LYS A 45 -15.69 4.00 8.68
N LEU A 46 -14.64 4.15 7.87
CA LEU A 46 -13.83 3.04 7.37
C LEU A 46 -13.06 2.32 8.49
N ASP A 47 -12.57 3.05 9.50
CA ASP A 47 -11.86 2.47 10.65
C ASP A 47 -12.80 1.66 11.54
N ALA A 48 -13.98 2.20 11.85
CA ALA A 48 -15.00 1.50 12.62
C ALA A 48 -15.45 0.20 11.92
N GLN A 49 -15.72 0.29 10.62
CA GLN A 49 -16.12 -0.88 9.83
C GLN A 49 -15.00 -1.91 9.69
N ALA A 50 -13.75 -1.49 9.44
CA ALA A 50 -12.64 -2.42 9.30
C ALA A 50 -12.27 -3.13 10.62
N LEU A 51 -12.56 -2.53 11.78
CA LEU A 51 -12.31 -3.14 13.08
C LEU A 51 -13.17 -4.38 13.32
N ASP A 52 -14.44 -4.35 12.91
CA ASP A 52 -15.37 -5.45 13.12
C ASP A 52 -15.54 -6.34 11.87
N ASN A 53 -15.21 -5.85 10.67
CA ASN A 53 -15.32 -6.60 9.41
C ASN A 53 -13.94 -6.94 8.80
N GLU A 54 -13.58 -8.22 8.83
CA GLU A 54 -12.30 -8.73 8.30
C GLU A 54 -12.18 -8.56 6.79
N VAL A 55 -13.28 -8.76 6.06
CA VAL A 55 -13.32 -8.61 4.61
C VAL A 55 -13.04 -7.15 4.23
N MET A 56 -13.66 -6.21 4.96
CA MET A 56 -13.42 -4.78 4.77
C MET A 56 -11.96 -4.41 5.05
N PHE A 57 -11.38 -4.98 6.11
CA PHE A 57 -9.98 -4.81 6.45
C PHE A 57 -9.06 -5.35 5.34
N ARG A 58 -9.36 -6.53 4.79
CA ARG A 58 -8.62 -7.13 3.67
C ARG A 58 -8.65 -6.25 2.44
N TYR A 59 -9.81 -5.71 2.06
CA TYR A 59 -9.89 -4.83 0.88
C TYR A 59 -9.08 -3.55 1.04
N ARG A 60 -8.90 -3.07 2.27
CA ARG A 60 -8.21 -1.82 2.57
C ARG A 60 -6.70 -1.99 2.70
N PHE A 61 -6.26 -3.07 3.36
CA PHE A 61 -4.84 -3.27 3.70
C PHE A 61 -4.20 -4.50 3.03
N GLY A 62 -5.00 -5.39 2.41
CA GLY A 62 -4.52 -6.57 1.67
C GLY A 62 -4.16 -7.77 2.56
N PHE A 63 -4.74 -7.90 3.75
CA PHE A 63 -4.59 -9.06 4.64
C PHE A 63 -5.68 -9.13 5.72
N GLU A 64 -5.76 -10.26 6.41
CA GLU A 64 -6.79 -10.57 7.43
C GLU A 64 -6.13 -10.92 8.76
N PRO A 65 -5.80 -9.92 9.60
CA PRO A 65 -5.27 -10.17 10.93
C PRO A 65 -6.40 -10.29 11.96
N SER A 66 -6.07 -10.82 13.15
CA SER A 66 -7.00 -10.90 14.28
C SER A 66 -7.52 -9.51 14.70
N LYS A 67 -8.70 -9.47 15.34
CA LYS A 67 -9.33 -8.21 15.78
C LYS A 67 -8.40 -7.32 16.63
N THR A 68 -7.62 -7.94 17.51
CA THR A 68 -6.64 -7.24 18.36
C THR A 68 -5.56 -6.54 17.54
N VAL A 69 -5.04 -7.22 16.51
CA VAL A 69 -4.05 -6.66 15.59
C VAL A 69 -4.65 -5.58 14.69
N ARG A 70 -5.90 -5.73 14.24
CA ARG A 70 -6.64 -4.67 13.52
C ARG A 70 -6.73 -3.40 14.35
N GLN A 71 -7.07 -3.52 15.64
CA GLN A 71 -7.14 -2.38 16.54
C GLN A 71 -5.78 -1.70 16.70
N GLN A 72 -4.71 -2.45 16.99
CA GLN A 72 -3.36 -1.90 17.13
C GLN A 72 -2.88 -1.19 15.85
N LEU A 73 -3.22 -1.72 14.68
CA LEU A 73 -2.89 -1.08 13.40
C LEU A 73 -3.61 0.26 13.20
N LEU A 74 -4.89 0.33 13.56
CA LEU A 74 -5.65 1.58 13.52
C LEU A 74 -5.14 2.60 14.54
N GLU A 75 -4.67 2.16 15.70
CA GLU A 75 -4.02 3.02 16.70
C GLU A 75 -2.68 3.57 16.20
N ILE A 76 -1.81 2.71 15.66
CA ILE A 76 -0.53 3.12 15.05
C ILE A 76 -0.77 4.12 13.92
N ARG A 77 -1.79 3.88 13.09
CA ARG A 77 -2.19 4.78 12.02
C ARG A 77 -2.52 6.16 12.56
N LYS A 78 -3.39 6.24 13.56
CA LYS A 78 -3.82 7.51 14.18
C LYS A 78 -2.67 8.22 14.88
N GLN A 79 -1.80 7.48 15.56
CA GLN A 79 -0.67 8.03 16.30
C GLN A 79 0.32 8.78 15.39
N TYR A 80 0.57 8.26 14.19
CA TYR A 80 1.58 8.79 13.26
C TYR A 80 0.98 9.43 12.00
N ASP A 81 -0.35 9.61 11.97
CA ASP A 81 -1.14 10.09 10.83
C ASP A 81 -0.78 9.41 9.50
N PHE A 82 -0.66 8.08 9.51
CA PHE A 82 -0.33 7.33 8.31
C PHE A 82 -1.52 7.19 7.37
N THR A 83 -1.26 7.29 6.08
CA THR A 83 -2.23 6.90 5.03
C THR A 83 -2.28 5.38 4.90
N ASP A 84 -3.42 4.85 4.41
CA ASP A 84 -3.59 3.41 4.20
C ASP A 84 -2.51 2.84 3.26
N ARG A 85 -2.16 3.61 2.22
CA ARG A 85 -1.09 3.27 1.28
C ARG A 85 0.27 3.17 1.99
N GLN A 86 0.57 4.08 2.91
CA GLN A 86 1.82 4.03 3.69
C GLN A 86 1.87 2.79 4.59
N ILE A 87 0.77 2.41 5.24
CA ILE A 87 0.71 1.18 6.04
C ILE A 87 0.96 -0.06 5.18
N CYS A 88 0.38 -0.13 3.99
CA CYS A 88 0.63 -1.22 3.04
C CYS A 88 2.11 -1.28 2.63
N TRP A 89 2.76 -0.14 2.36
CA TRP A 89 4.19 -0.09 2.02
C TRP A 89 5.10 -0.41 3.22
N LEU A 90 4.73 0.02 4.43
CA LEU A 90 5.43 -0.33 5.67
C LEU A 90 5.40 -1.83 5.94
N ARG A 91 4.27 -2.48 5.65
CA ARG A 91 4.17 -3.94 5.70
C ARG A 91 5.02 -4.59 4.61
N ARG A 92 4.90 -4.13 3.36
CA ARG A 92 5.63 -4.70 2.22
C ARG A 92 7.15 -4.60 2.39
N SER A 93 7.62 -3.53 3.02
CA SER A 93 9.04 -3.32 3.36
C SER A 93 9.51 -4.06 4.62
N GLY A 94 8.61 -4.78 5.31
CA GLY A 94 8.91 -5.50 6.55
C GLY A 94 9.18 -4.60 7.76
N GLN A 95 8.94 -3.29 7.66
CA GLN A 95 9.11 -2.33 8.75
C GLN A 95 7.95 -2.34 9.75
N LEU A 96 6.79 -2.85 9.32
CA LEU A 96 5.64 -3.16 10.15
C LEU A 96 5.61 -4.67 10.40
N PHE A 97 6.01 -5.09 11.60
CA PHE A 97 5.97 -6.48 12.00
C PHE A 97 4.57 -6.80 12.51
N ILE A 98 3.92 -7.79 11.89
CA ILE A 98 2.57 -8.23 12.23
C ILE A 98 2.69 -9.68 12.71
N ALA A 99 2.72 -9.85 14.03
CA ALA A 99 2.58 -11.14 14.69
C ALA A 99 1.10 -11.48 14.86
N PRO A 100 0.74 -12.75 15.15
CA PRO A 100 -0.65 -13.15 15.40
C PRO A 100 -1.36 -12.36 16.51
N HIS A 101 -0.61 -11.76 17.44
CA HIS A 101 -1.11 -11.05 18.62
C HIS A 101 -0.56 -9.62 18.77
N GLU A 102 0.38 -9.19 17.93
CA GLU A 102 1.00 -7.87 18.05
C GLU A 102 1.36 -7.26 16.69
N ALA A 103 0.93 -6.02 16.45
CA ALA A 103 1.49 -5.15 15.42
C ALA A 103 2.51 -4.19 16.06
N LYS A 104 3.78 -4.30 15.69
CA LYS A 104 4.85 -3.40 16.16
C LYS A 104 5.60 -2.80 14.98
N LEU A 105 5.85 -1.49 15.07
CA LEU A 105 6.83 -0.82 14.22
C LEU A 105 8.22 -1.23 14.70
N LYS A 106 8.96 -1.95 13.86
CA LYS A 106 10.39 -2.25 14.11
C LYS A 106 11.22 -1.48 13.08
N PRO A 107 11.47 -0.18 13.31
CA PRO A 107 12.32 0.60 12.44
C PRO A 107 13.76 0.12 12.57
N SER A 108 14.17 -0.80 11.70
CA SER A 108 15.57 -1.19 11.61
C SER A 108 16.35 -0.10 10.89
N ARG A 109 17.28 0.56 11.59
CA ARG A 109 18.24 1.50 10.97
C ARG A 109 19.15 0.82 9.94
N LEU A 110 19.20 -0.51 9.92
CA LEU A 110 19.98 -1.31 8.97
C LEU A 110 19.25 -1.47 7.63
N MET A 111 17.92 -1.29 7.57
CA MET A 111 17.16 -1.39 6.33
C MET A 111 17.60 -0.41 5.22
N PRO A 112 17.80 0.89 5.49
CA PRO A 112 18.37 1.78 4.47
C PRO A 112 19.79 1.37 4.07
N LEU A 113 20.60 0.88 5.01
CA LEU A 113 21.97 0.42 4.72
C LEU A 113 21.95 -0.78 3.75
N ILE A 114 21.05 -1.74 3.97
CA ILE A 114 20.85 -2.90 3.09
C ILE A 114 20.36 -2.44 1.71
N GLY A 115 19.36 -1.54 1.65
CA GLY A 115 18.85 -1.01 0.38
C GLY A 115 19.93 -0.27 -0.42
N TRP A 116 20.77 0.53 0.24
CA TRP A 116 21.91 1.19 -0.42
C TRP A 116 22.96 0.18 -0.87
N SER A 117 23.30 -0.82 -0.05
CA SER A 117 24.26 -1.86 -0.43
C SER A 117 23.83 -2.65 -1.67
N GLN A 118 22.53 -3.00 -1.76
CA GLN A 118 21.95 -3.65 -2.92
C GLN A 118 21.95 -2.75 -4.16
N ALA A 119 21.62 -1.47 -4.01
CA ALA A 119 21.68 -0.51 -5.10
C ALA A 119 23.12 -0.31 -5.63
N THR A 120 24.11 -0.26 -4.74
CA THR A 120 25.53 -0.16 -5.11
C THR A 120 25.99 -1.42 -5.84
N LEU A 121 25.66 -2.61 -5.33
CA LEU A 121 26.01 -3.88 -5.97
C LEU A 121 25.39 -4.01 -7.36
N LEU A 122 24.10 -3.67 -7.50
CA LEU A 122 23.42 -3.65 -8.78
C LEU A 122 24.07 -2.67 -9.76
N GLY A 123 24.42 -1.46 -9.29
CA GLY A 123 25.12 -0.46 -10.10
C GLY A 123 26.46 -0.98 -10.62
N LEU A 124 27.23 -1.67 -9.78
CA LEU A 124 28.49 -2.31 -10.17
C LEU A 124 28.27 -3.43 -11.20
N MET A 125 27.26 -4.27 -11.02
CA MET A 125 26.92 -5.33 -11.98
C MET A 125 26.51 -4.74 -13.34
N CYS A 126 25.64 -3.73 -13.36
CA CYS A 126 25.23 -3.06 -14.60
C CYS A 126 26.43 -2.39 -15.29
N ALA A 127 27.31 -1.73 -14.53
CA ALA A 127 28.53 -1.13 -15.08
C ALA A 127 29.46 -2.19 -15.70
N GLY A 128 29.63 -3.33 -15.03
CA GLY A 128 30.40 -4.46 -15.55
C GLY A 128 29.81 -5.05 -16.85
N MET A 129 28.47 -5.17 -16.93
CA MET A 129 27.79 -5.63 -18.14
C MET A 129 27.96 -4.64 -19.30
N VAL A 130 27.84 -3.34 -19.05
CA VAL A 130 28.07 -2.31 -20.08
C VAL A 130 29.52 -2.35 -20.56
N LEU A 131 30.49 -2.51 -19.65
CA LEU A 131 31.90 -2.63 -20.02
C LEU A 131 32.14 -3.87 -20.91
N GLN A 132 31.57 -5.02 -20.55
CA GLN A 132 31.60 -6.25 -21.35
C GLN A 132 31.00 -6.06 -22.75
N ILE A 133 29.87 -5.34 -22.86
CA ILE A 133 29.23 -5.05 -24.14
C ILE A 133 30.13 -4.18 -25.02
N LYS A 134 30.76 -3.14 -24.44
CA LYS A 134 31.67 -2.25 -25.18
C LYS A 134 32.98 -2.91 -25.60
N LEU A 135 33.46 -3.89 -24.84
CA LEU A 135 34.66 -4.67 -25.17
C LEU A 135 34.37 -5.80 -26.16
N SER A 136 33.10 -6.12 -26.43
CA SER A 136 32.72 -7.17 -27.37
C SER A 136 32.90 -6.73 -28.82
N THR A 137 33.38 -7.62 -29.70
CA THR A 137 33.50 -7.38 -31.15
C THR A 137 32.16 -7.51 -31.91
N ALA A 138 31.04 -7.55 -31.19
CA ALA A 138 29.71 -7.69 -31.77
C ALA A 138 29.31 -6.47 -32.65
N PRO A 139 28.43 -6.67 -33.64
CA PRO A 139 27.87 -5.57 -34.43
C PRO A 139 27.18 -4.50 -33.56
N ALA A 140 27.35 -3.23 -33.92
CA ALA A 140 26.88 -2.08 -33.13
C ALA A 140 25.38 -2.13 -32.77
N TRP A 141 24.53 -2.66 -33.65
CA TRP A 141 23.10 -2.78 -33.37
C TRP A 141 22.79 -3.79 -32.25
N LYS A 142 23.58 -4.87 -32.12
CA LYS A 142 23.45 -5.85 -31.03
C LYS A 142 23.95 -5.28 -29.71
N GLN A 143 25.03 -4.48 -29.75
CA GLN A 143 25.53 -3.76 -28.59
C GLN A 143 24.50 -2.74 -28.08
N GLY A 144 23.90 -1.96 -28.98
CA GLY A 144 22.84 -1.02 -28.63
C GLY A 144 21.60 -1.69 -28.03
N LEU A 145 21.17 -2.82 -28.60
CA LEU A 145 20.07 -3.61 -28.03
C LEU A 145 20.41 -4.12 -26.62
N ALA A 146 21.62 -4.65 -26.42
CA ALA A 146 22.07 -5.15 -25.12
C ALA A 146 22.15 -4.02 -24.07
N GLU A 147 22.60 -2.82 -24.45
CA GLU A 147 22.64 -1.65 -23.57
C GLU A 147 21.24 -1.22 -23.13
N ILE A 148 20.26 -1.20 -24.06
CA ILE A 148 18.87 -0.87 -23.73
C ILE A 148 18.28 -1.89 -22.75
N VAL A 149 18.55 -3.18 -22.95
CA VAL A 149 18.08 -4.25 -22.07
C VAL A 149 18.70 -4.13 -20.67
N VAL A 150 20.01 -3.90 -20.57
CA VAL A 150 20.71 -3.71 -19.29
C VAL A 150 20.21 -2.46 -18.57
N ALA A 151 20.01 -1.35 -19.30
CA ALA A 151 19.48 -0.12 -18.74
C ALA A 151 18.04 -0.30 -18.23
N GLY A 152 17.19 -0.97 -19.00
CA GLY A 152 15.80 -1.26 -18.61
C GLY A 152 15.72 -2.14 -17.36
N LEU A 153 16.50 -3.22 -17.31
CA LEU A 153 16.58 -4.10 -16.14
C LEU A 153 17.14 -3.37 -14.91
N GLY A 154 18.24 -2.63 -15.07
CA GLY A 154 18.85 -1.86 -13.99
C GLY A 154 17.89 -0.82 -13.43
N PHE A 155 17.20 -0.08 -14.31
CA PHE A 155 16.19 0.91 -13.92
C PHE A 155 15.01 0.25 -13.18
N GLY A 156 14.49 -0.87 -13.69
CA GLY A 156 13.38 -1.59 -13.06
C GLY A 156 13.71 -2.10 -11.66
N VAL A 157 14.88 -2.72 -11.49
CA VAL A 157 15.32 -3.21 -10.17
C VAL A 157 15.61 -2.04 -9.23
N PHE A 158 16.27 -0.98 -9.70
CA PHE A 158 16.49 0.23 -8.88
C PHE A 158 15.18 0.87 -8.42
N TRP A 159 14.19 0.95 -9.31
CA TRP A 159 12.86 1.45 -8.98
C TRP A 159 12.20 0.64 -7.87
N ILE A 160 12.25 -0.70 -7.97
CA ILE A 160 11.72 -1.60 -6.95
C ILE A 160 12.45 -1.40 -5.62
N LEU A 161 13.78 -1.33 -5.62
CA LEU A 161 14.57 -1.10 -4.41
C LEU A 161 14.24 0.25 -3.75
N ASN A 162 14.10 1.30 -4.55
CA ASN A 162 13.74 2.63 -4.07
C ASN A 162 12.32 2.64 -3.45
N ALA A 163 11.35 2.01 -4.10
CA ALA A 163 9.99 1.89 -3.58
C ALA A 163 9.93 1.01 -2.31
N LEU A 164 10.76 -0.03 -2.22
CA LEU A 164 10.72 -0.98 -1.11
C LEU A 164 11.48 -0.48 0.13
N TYR A 165 12.61 0.21 -0.04
CA TYR A 165 13.49 0.56 1.08
C TYR A 165 13.53 2.06 1.38
N ILE A 166 13.49 2.93 0.35
CA ILE A 166 13.72 4.37 0.51
C ILE A 166 12.43 5.12 0.85
N GLU A 167 11.32 4.85 0.15
CA GLU A 167 10.03 5.49 0.44
C GLU A 167 9.49 5.20 1.85
N PRO A 168 9.51 3.95 2.33
CA PRO A 168 9.02 3.62 3.68
C PRO A 168 9.90 4.28 4.75
N TRP A 169 11.22 4.28 4.55
CA TRP A 169 12.16 4.95 5.45
C TRP A 169 11.93 6.47 5.52
N ARG A 170 11.71 7.14 4.38
CA ARG A 170 11.38 8.57 4.35
C ARG A 170 10.08 8.87 5.08
N THR A 171 9.08 8.01 4.92
CA THR A 171 7.81 8.11 5.63
C THR A 171 8.01 7.97 7.15
N LEU A 172 8.78 6.99 7.60
CA LEU A 172 9.12 6.80 9.03
C LEU A 172 9.94 7.96 9.61
N LYS A 173 10.85 8.55 8.82
CA LYS A 173 11.65 9.71 9.24
C LYS A 173 10.77 10.95 9.41
N ARG A 174 9.82 11.17 8.50
CA ARG A 174 8.88 12.30 8.55
C ARG A 174 7.87 12.20 9.69
N SER A 175 7.42 10.99 10.02
CA SER A 175 6.46 10.79 11.12
C SER A 175 7.09 10.78 12.51
N GLY A 176 8.41 10.91 12.65
CA GLY A 176 9.10 10.85 13.95
C GLY A 176 9.07 9.47 14.61
N ALA A 177 8.56 8.43 13.94
CA ALA A 177 8.52 7.05 14.44
C ALA A 177 9.93 6.47 14.68
N LEU A 178 10.93 6.95 13.94
CA LEU A 178 12.34 6.55 14.14
C LEU A 178 12.91 7.01 15.49
N SER A 179 12.47 8.18 15.99
CA SER A 179 12.94 8.75 17.26
C SER A 179 12.20 8.20 18.48
N SER A 180 10.90 7.90 18.35
CA SER A 180 10.09 7.35 19.45
C SER A 180 10.52 5.93 19.82
N THR A 181 10.87 5.12 18.82
CA THR A 181 11.26 3.72 19.02
C THR A 181 12.70 3.60 19.56
N ALA A 182 13.60 4.52 19.18
CA ALA A 182 14.97 4.58 19.70
C ALA A 182 15.07 5.05 21.17
N ARG A 183 13.98 5.57 21.74
CA ARG A 183 13.90 5.98 23.16
C ARG A 183 13.32 4.89 24.07
N LYS A 184 12.77 3.82 23.49
CA LYS A 184 12.09 2.71 24.18
C LYS A 184 12.82 1.37 24.10
N GLY A 185 13.93 1.29 23.35
CA GLY A 185 14.83 0.13 23.30
C GLY A 185 16.15 0.48 23.95
#